data_AF-R7J2P1-F1
#
_entry.id   AF-R7J2P1-F1
#
_cell.length_a   1.000
_cell.length_b   1.000
_cell.length_c   1.000
_cell.angle_alpha   90.00
_cell.angle_beta   90.00
_cell.angle_gamma   90.00
#
_symmetry.space_group_name_H-M   'P 1'
#
loop_
_entity.id
_entity.type
_entity.pdbx_description
1 polymer ?
#
loop_
_entity_poly.entity_id
_entity_poly.type
_entity_poly.pdbx_seq_one_letter_code
_entity_poly.pdbx_strand_id
1 'polypeptide(L)'
;MVDELARIQSVIEKFVLFVQPKWKIANDIPGSGNTRNIGGVSNIQQLINGQGPFADLGEDVFDDYWQGYFNKVDARTAGIGTPRYNNLKSYKEYLKSQAQKLTKL
;
A
#
# COMPACT_ATOMS: atom_id res chain seq x y z
N MET A 1 -28.60 29.54 20.79
CA MET A 1 -27.99 29.29 22.11
C MET A 1 -27.14 28.04 21.99
N VAL A 2 -25.99 27.99 22.67
CA VAL A 2 -25.07 26.83 22.65
C VAL A 2 -25.70 25.60 23.32
N ASP A 3 -26.76 25.81 24.13
CA ASP A 3 -27.44 24.80 24.95
C ASP A 3 -28.15 23.68 24.18
N GLU A 4 -28.36 23.85 22.87
CA GLU A 4 -28.99 22.83 22.02
C GLU A 4 -27.99 21.83 21.43
N LEU A 5 -26.69 22.09 21.49
CA LEU A 5 -25.65 21.23 20.91
C LEU A 5 -25.68 19.81 21.47
N ALA A 6 -25.95 19.66 22.77
CA ALA A 6 -26.05 18.35 23.43
C ALA A 6 -27.28 17.54 23.00
N ARG A 7 -28.25 18.15 22.31
CA ARG A 7 -29.46 17.48 21.79
C ARG A 7 -29.24 16.91 20.38
N ILE A 8 -28.13 17.25 19.73
CA ILE A 8 -27.78 16.71 18.42
C ILE A 8 -27.37 15.25 18.62
N GLN A 9 -28.21 14.34 18.15
CA GLN A 9 -27.94 12.91 18.23
C GLN A 9 -26.74 12.55 17.34
N SER A 10 -25.76 11.84 17.90
CA SER A 10 -24.63 11.37 17.11
C SER A 10 -25.05 10.24 16.18
N VAL A 11 -24.56 10.28 14.94
CA VAL A 11 -24.76 9.20 13.94
C VAL A 11 -23.65 8.15 13.98
N ILE A 12 -22.60 8.40 14.76
CA ILE A 12 -21.43 7.53 14.90
C ILE A 12 -20.84 7.66 16.31
N GLU A 13 -20.40 6.54 16.87
CA GLU A 13 -19.83 6.46 18.21
C GLU A 13 -18.62 5.52 18.21
N LYS A 14 -17.86 5.51 19.31
CA LYS A 14 -16.71 4.60 19.54
C LYS A 14 -15.58 4.76 18.52
N PHE A 15 -15.11 5.99 18.37
CA PHE A 15 -13.93 6.29 17.56
C PHE A 15 -12.67 5.60 18.12
N VAL A 16 -11.89 5.01 17.23
CA VAL A 16 -10.53 4.57 17.50
C VAL A 16 -9.58 5.48 16.75
N LEU A 17 -8.66 6.11 17.46
CA LEU A 17 -7.59 6.91 16.87
C LEU A 17 -6.28 6.14 17.01
N PHE A 18 -5.50 6.08 15.94
CA PHE A 18 -4.21 5.41 15.92
C PHE A 18 -3.21 6.22 15.10
N VAL A 19 -1.92 6.00 15.37
CA VAL A 19 -0.81 6.57 14.61
C VAL A 19 0.13 5.44 14.22
N GLN A 20 0.38 5.30 12.92
CA GLN A 20 1.32 4.33 12.38
C GLN A 20 2.04 4.92 11.17
N PRO A 21 3.31 4.54 10.93
CA PRO A 21 3.97 4.82 9.65
C PRO A 21 3.18 4.22 8.49
N LYS A 22 3.10 4.95 7.38
CA LYS A 22 2.33 4.54 6.20
C LYS A 22 2.75 3.16 5.69
N TRP A 23 4.05 2.89 5.60
CA TRP A 23 4.58 1.63 5.10
C TRP A 23 4.18 0.42 5.97
N LYS A 24 3.99 0.60 7.29
CA LYS A 24 3.52 -0.47 8.19
C LYS A 24 2.06 -0.85 8.01
N ILE A 25 1.26 0.01 7.36
CA ILE A 25 -0.19 -0.19 7.19
C ILE A 25 -0.61 -0.23 5.71
N ALA A 26 0.34 -0.08 4.80
CA ALA A 26 0.12 -0.21 3.37
C ALA A 26 -0.02 -1.69 2.98
N ASN A 27 -0.91 -1.96 2.04
CA ASN A 27 -1.07 -3.23 1.38
C ASN A 27 -0.20 -3.28 0.11
N ASP A 28 -0.04 -4.45 -0.50
CA ASP A 28 0.69 -4.65 -1.77
C ASP A 28 -0.24 -4.58 -3.01
N ILE A 29 -1.47 -4.11 -2.81
CA ILE A 29 -2.50 -3.98 -3.83
C ILE A 29 -2.98 -2.52 -3.85
N PRO A 30 -3.27 -1.93 -5.03
CA PRO A 30 -3.79 -0.57 -5.13
C PRO A 30 -5.17 -0.43 -4.47
N GLY A 31 -5.41 0.70 -3.82
CA GLY A 31 -6.67 1.04 -3.15
C GLY A 31 -7.77 1.51 -4.11
N SER A 32 -7.41 2.00 -5.30
CA SER A 32 -8.35 2.40 -6.34
C SER A 32 -7.76 2.21 -7.74
N GLY A 33 -8.57 1.78 -8.70
CA GLY A 33 -8.13 1.53 -10.07
C GLY A 33 -7.87 2.80 -10.89
N ASN A 34 -8.61 3.89 -10.64
CA ASN A 34 -8.59 5.11 -11.46
C ASN A 34 -7.71 6.23 -10.85
N THR A 35 -7.71 6.39 -9.53
CA THR A 35 -7.00 7.47 -8.81
C THR A 35 -5.64 7.06 -8.25
N ARG A 36 -5.16 5.85 -8.59
CA ARG A 36 -3.78 5.37 -8.34
C ARG A 36 -3.34 5.47 -6.87
N ASN A 37 -4.24 5.14 -5.94
CA ASN A 37 -3.91 5.14 -4.52
C ASN A 37 -3.26 3.82 -4.07
N ILE A 38 -2.32 3.90 -3.13
CA ILE A 38 -1.81 2.75 -2.38
C ILE A 38 -2.92 2.23 -1.45
N GLY A 39 -3.19 0.92 -1.48
CA GLY A 39 -4.19 0.32 -0.60
C GLY A 39 -3.72 0.26 0.84
N GLY A 40 -4.65 0.38 1.78
CA GLY A 40 -4.41 0.10 3.20
C GLY A 40 -4.77 -1.34 3.54
N VAL A 41 -4.21 -1.84 4.64
CA VAL A 41 -4.66 -3.10 5.25
C VAL A 41 -6.13 -2.96 5.69
N SER A 42 -6.96 -3.96 5.41
CA SER A 42 -8.39 -3.92 5.73
C SER A 42 -8.74 -4.39 7.15
N ASN A 43 -7.82 -5.12 7.80
CA ASN A 43 -8.02 -5.61 9.16
C ASN A 43 -7.69 -4.54 10.20
N ILE A 44 -8.65 -4.18 11.05
CA ILE A 44 -8.50 -3.13 12.08
C ILE A 44 -7.36 -3.43 13.07
N GLN A 45 -7.20 -4.68 13.50
CA GLN A 45 -6.15 -5.03 14.46
C GLN A 45 -4.76 -4.91 13.81
N GLN A 46 -4.62 -5.30 12.54
CA GLN A 46 -3.38 -5.11 11.81
C GLN A 46 -3.07 -3.63 11.56
N LEU A 47 -4.09 -2.80 11.30
CA LEU A 47 -3.92 -1.34 11.19
C LEU A 47 -3.40 -0.74 12.50
N ILE A 48 -4.03 -1.07 13.64
CA ILE A 48 -3.62 -0.55 14.96
C ILE A 48 -2.20 -1.00 15.31
N ASN A 49 -1.89 -2.27 15.05
CA ASN A 49 -0.60 -2.88 15.42
C ASN A 49 0.51 -2.65 14.37
N GLY A 50 0.21 -2.03 13.23
CA GLY A 50 1.18 -1.79 12.15
C GLY A 50 1.72 -3.08 11.53
N GLN A 51 0.83 -4.04 11.24
CA GLN A 51 1.16 -5.40 10.77
C GLN A 51 0.79 -5.61 9.29
N GLY A 52 1.08 -4.63 8.45
CA GLY A 52 0.93 -4.75 7.01
C GLY A 52 2.06 -5.57 6.35
N PRO A 53 1.90 -5.96 5.07
CA PRO A 53 2.87 -6.80 4.36
C PRO A 53 4.31 -6.25 4.31
N PHE A 54 4.49 -4.94 4.41
CA PHE A 54 5.81 -4.30 4.42
C PHE A 54 6.38 -4.07 5.83
N ALA A 55 5.62 -4.38 6.89
CA ALA A 55 6.01 -4.08 8.28
C ALA A 55 7.33 -4.72 8.71
N ASP A 56 7.61 -5.93 8.21
CA ASP A 56 8.85 -6.65 8.47
C ASP A 56 9.92 -6.42 7.37
N LEU A 57 9.54 -5.78 6.25
CA LEU A 57 10.42 -5.55 5.10
C LEU A 57 11.12 -4.19 5.17
N GLY A 58 10.48 -3.18 5.78
CA GLY A 58 11.02 -1.84 5.91
C GLY A 58 10.45 -0.83 4.90
N GLU A 59 10.76 0.45 5.15
CA GLU A 59 10.31 1.58 4.33
C GLU A 59 10.99 1.62 2.97
N ASP A 60 12.26 1.21 2.89
CA ASP A 60 13.04 1.11 1.66
C ASP A 60 12.42 0.14 0.65
N VAL A 61 11.98 -1.03 1.11
CA VAL A 61 11.29 -2.02 0.25
C VAL A 61 9.90 -1.51 -0.16
N PHE A 62 9.20 -0.83 0.74
CA PHE A 62 7.91 -0.20 0.44
C PHE A 62 8.04 0.85 -0.67
N ASP A 63 9.03 1.74 -0.55
CA ASP A 63 9.26 2.80 -1.51
C ASP A 63 9.68 2.25 -2.88
N ASP A 64 10.64 1.30 -2.93
CA ASP A 64 11.03 0.66 -4.19
C ASP A 64 9.86 -0.05 -4.87
N TYR A 65 9.08 -0.80 -4.07
CA TYR A 65 7.90 -1.51 -4.58
C TYR A 65 6.90 -0.55 -5.22
N TRP A 66 6.52 0.53 -4.54
CA TRP A 66 5.47 1.43 -5.03
C TRP A 66 5.95 2.41 -6.10
N GLN A 67 7.22 2.82 -6.09
CA GLN A 67 7.81 3.61 -7.16
C GLN A 67 7.95 2.81 -8.46
N GLY A 68 8.22 1.50 -8.36
CA GLY A 68 8.32 0.59 -9.50
C GLY A 68 6.99 -0.05 -9.93
N TYR A 69 5.88 0.22 -9.24
CA TYR A 69 4.58 -0.39 -9.52
C TYR A 69 3.89 0.29 -10.71
N PHE A 70 3.53 -0.48 -11.72
CA PHE A 70 2.78 0.01 -12.88
C PHE A 70 1.49 -0.78 -13.08
N ASN A 71 0.39 -0.11 -13.41
CA ASN A 71 -0.73 -0.79 -14.06
C ASN A 71 -0.43 -0.99 -15.55
N LYS A 72 -1.30 -1.74 -16.25
CA LYS A 72 -1.11 -2.06 -17.68
C LYS A 72 -1.00 -0.81 -18.57
N VAL A 73 -1.77 0.24 -18.27
CA VAL A 73 -1.78 1.47 -19.07
C VAL A 73 -0.48 2.22 -18.85
N ASP A 74 -0.07 2.40 -17.60
CA ASP A 74 1.15 3.14 -17.25
C ASP A 74 2.41 2.42 -17.75
N ALA A 75 2.46 1.09 -17.65
CA ALA A 75 3.56 0.30 -18.21
C ALA A 75 3.67 0.48 -19.73
N ARG A 76 2.55 0.53 -20.45
CA ARG A 76 2.53 0.77 -21.90
C ARG A 76 3.00 2.18 -22.23
N THR A 77 2.48 3.20 -21.53
CA THR A 77 2.85 4.60 -21.73
C THR A 77 4.33 4.86 -21.44
N ALA A 78 4.88 4.20 -20.42
CA ALA A 78 6.30 4.29 -20.07
C ALA A 78 7.24 3.48 -20.99
N GLY A 79 6.71 2.80 -22.02
CA GLY A 79 7.51 1.95 -22.92
C GLY A 79 8.00 0.63 -22.31
N ILE A 80 7.52 0.28 -21.11
CA ILE A 80 7.83 -0.98 -20.42
C ILE A 80 7.03 -2.15 -21.03
N GLY A 81 5.88 -1.85 -21.64
CA GLY A 81 4.98 -2.84 -22.23
C GLY A 81 4.02 -3.39 -21.18
N THR A 82 4.45 -4.37 -20.39
CA THR A 82 3.65 -4.96 -19.31
C THR A 82 4.26 -4.68 -17.93
N PRO A 83 3.44 -4.56 -16.86
CA PRO A 83 3.94 -4.44 -15.50
C PRO A 83 4.91 -5.56 -15.13
N ARG A 84 5.94 -5.23 -14.36
CA ARG A 84 6.96 -6.18 -13.90
C ARG A 84 6.45 -7.11 -12.78
N TYR A 85 5.51 -6.61 -11.99
CA TYR A 85 4.87 -7.28 -10.87
C TYR A 85 3.52 -6.61 -10.56
N ASN A 86 2.71 -7.26 -9.72
CA ASN A 86 1.40 -6.74 -9.28
C ASN A 86 1.05 -7.07 -7.81
N ASN A 87 1.99 -7.69 -7.07
CA ASN A 87 1.92 -8.03 -5.65
C ASN A 87 3.33 -8.33 -5.14
N LEU A 88 3.52 -8.47 -3.83
CA LEU A 88 4.84 -8.73 -3.23
C LEU A 88 5.47 -10.05 -3.69
N LYS A 89 4.64 -11.06 -3.97
CA LYS A 89 5.13 -12.36 -4.46
C LYS A 89 5.83 -12.21 -5.82
N SER A 90 5.15 -11.62 -6.79
CA SER A 90 5.70 -11.38 -8.14
C SER A 90 6.84 -10.36 -8.13
N TYR A 91 6.82 -9.40 -7.20
CA TYR A 91 7.94 -8.48 -6.98
C TYR A 91 9.21 -9.22 -6.52
N LYS A 92 9.09 -10.15 -5.57
CA LYS A 92 10.22 -11.00 -5.14
C LYS A 92 10.76 -11.86 -6.28
N GLU A 93 9.88 -12.39 -7.13
CA GLU A 93 10.27 -13.14 -8.34
C GLU A 93 11.02 -12.24 -9.33
N TYR A 94 10.54 -11.01 -9.54
CA TYR A 94 11.20 -10.01 -10.36
C TYR A 94 12.62 -9.70 -9.86
N LEU A 95 12.80 -9.40 -8.56
CA LEU A 95 14.11 -9.12 -7.98
C LEU A 95 15.09 -10.29 -8.16
N LYS A 96 14.64 -11.53 -7.93
CA LYS A 96 15.46 -12.73 -8.17
C LYS A 96 15.92 -12.83 -9.62
N SER A 97 15.04 -12.52 -10.58
CA SER A 97 15.39 -12.54 -12.01
C SER A 97 16.45 -11.48 -12.36
N GLN A 98 16.42 -10.30 -11.72
CA GLN A 98 17.43 -9.26 -11.93
C GLN A 98 18.78 -9.68 -11.34
N ALA A 99 18.78 -10.23 -10.12
CA ALA A 99 19.99 -10.74 -9.49
C ALA A 99 20.67 -11.83 -10.35
N GLN A 100 19.89 -12.76 -10.90
CA GLN A 100 20.40 -13.80 -11.81
C GLN A 100 20.99 -13.26 -13.11
N LYS A 101 20.46 -12.15 -13.64
CA LYS A 101 21.05 -11.49 -14.82
C LYS A 101 22.37 -10.82 -14.46
N LEU A 102 22.43 -10.16 -13.30
CA LEU A 102 23.65 -9.51 -12.82
C LEU A 102 24.79 -10.52 -12.60
N THR A 103 24.50 -11.72 -12.11
CA THR A 103 25.52 -12.78 -11.93
C THR A 103 26.10 -13.34 -13.24
N LYS A 104 25.53 -12.99 -14.40
CA LYS A 104 26.00 -13.45 -15.72
C LYS A 104 26.83 -12.41 -16.47
N LEU A 105 26.95 -11.20 -15.92
CA LEU A 105 27.82 -10.14 -16.40
C LEU A 105 29.20 -10.29 -15.78
#